data_AF-A0A2M8H2E0-F1
#
_entry.id   AF-A0A2M8H2E0-F1
#
_cell.length_a   1.000
_cell.length_b   1.000
_cell.length_c   1.000
_cell.angle_alpha   90.00
_cell.angle_beta   90.00
_cell.angle_gamma   90.00
#
_symmetry.space_group_name_H-M   'P 1'
#
loop_
_entity.id
_entity.type
_entity.pdbx_description
1 polymer ?
#
loop_
_entity_poly.entity_id
_entity_poly.type
_entity_poly.pdbx_seq_one_letter_code
_entity_poly.pdbx_strand_id
1 'polypeptide(L)' 'MTMTNNHTEITEPLIIKDSRIKELLGVSQPTLWRLTHNFGLPKPIPGMKGCRPYAAFRDWAVEQGMIKPGQVIPLE' A
#
# COMPACT_ATOMS: atom_id res chain seq x y z
N MET A 1 20.44 -16.89 30.35
CA MET A 1 20.33 -15.71 29.46
C MET A 1 19.36 -16.06 28.36
N THR A 2 18.10 -15.66 28.49
CA THR A 2 17.05 -15.96 27.51
C THR A 2 17.11 -14.89 26.42
N MET A 3 17.64 -15.24 25.25
CA MET A 3 17.67 -14.36 24.08
C MET A 3 16.24 -14.24 23.53
N THR A 4 15.69 -13.04 23.60
CA THR A 4 14.39 -12.67 23.01
C THR A 4 14.54 -12.54 21.50
N ASN A 5 14.24 -13.60 20.76
CA ASN A 5 14.12 -13.50 19.31
C ASN A 5 12.67 -13.18 18.94
N ASN A 6 12.29 -11.91 19.11
CA ASN A 6 11.10 -11.35 18.46
C ASN A 6 11.42 -11.14 16.96
N HIS A 7 11.57 -12.23 16.21
CA HIS A 7 11.38 -12.18 14.77
C HIS A 7 9.88 -12.21 14.53
N THR A 8 9.22 -11.06 14.64
CA THR A 8 7.95 -10.89 13.95
C THR A 8 8.26 -10.99 12.46
N GLU A 9 7.98 -12.15 11.85
CA GLU A 9 7.79 -12.25 10.41
C GLU A 9 6.70 -11.25 10.04
N ILE A 10 7.09 -10.04 9.65
CA ILE A 10 6.17 -9.07 9.08
C ILE A 10 5.87 -9.58 7.67
N THR A 11 4.95 -10.55 7.59
CA THR A 11 4.44 -11.03 6.32
C THR A 11 3.74 -9.85 5.66
N GLU A 12 4.24 -9.45 4.49
CA GLU A 12 3.63 -8.36 3.74
C GLU A 12 2.19 -8.72 3.40
N PRO A 13 1.23 -7.83 3.64
CA PRO A 13 -0.14 -8.12 3.30
C PRO A 13 -0.31 -8.25 1.80
N LEU A 14 -1.27 -9.07 1.38
CA LEU A 14 -1.55 -9.27 -0.05
C LEU A 14 -2.25 -8.08 -0.70
N ILE A 15 -3.06 -7.36 0.09
CA ILE A 15 -3.95 -6.31 -0.40
C ILE A 15 -3.90 -5.06 0.47
N ILE A 16 -4.17 -3.92 -0.14
CA ILE A 16 -4.42 -2.64 0.54
C ILE A 16 -5.77 -2.07 0.10
N LYS A 17 -6.51 -1.47 1.04
CA LYS A 17 -7.81 -0.85 0.76
C LYS A 17 -7.64 0.58 0.24
N ASP A 18 -8.53 1.01 -0.65
CA ASP A 18 -8.61 2.38 -1.16
C ASP A 18 -8.83 3.39 -0.04
N SER A 19 -9.58 3.03 1.02
CA SER A 19 -9.71 3.88 2.22
C SER A 19 -8.35 4.17 2.84
N ARG A 20 -7.55 3.12 3.02
CA ARG A 20 -6.21 3.24 3.60
C ARG A 20 -5.27 4.02 2.69
N ILE A 21 -5.30 3.79 1.39
CA ILE A 21 -4.49 4.58 0.44
C ILE A 21 -4.88 6.06 0.51
N LYS A 22 -6.18 6.37 0.58
CA LYS A 22 -6.65 7.77 0.69
C LYS A 22 -6.17 8.43 1.98
N GLU A 23 -6.19 7.71 3.10
CA GLU A 23 -5.66 8.20 4.37
C GLU A 23 -4.16 8.45 4.29
N LEU A 24 -3.38 7.48 3.78
CA LEU A 24 -1.93 7.57 3.66
C LEU A 24 -1.48 8.72 2.77
N LEU A 25 -2.20 8.94 1.66
CA LEU A 25 -1.87 9.99 0.70
C LEU A 25 -2.56 11.33 1.01
N GLY A 26 -3.50 11.36 1.96
CA GLY A 26 -4.33 12.54 2.22
C GLY A 26 -5.19 12.97 1.04
N VAL A 27 -5.69 12.02 0.23
CA VAL A 27 -6.39 12.32 -1.04
C VAL A 27 -7.87 11.93 -1.04
N SER A 28 -8.66 12.65 -1.83
CA SER A 28 -10.06 12.32 -2.09
C SER A 28 -10.23 11.18 -3.09
N GLN A 29 -11.43 10.58 -3.15
CA GLN A 29 -11.74 9.51 -4.11
C GLN A 29 -11.54 9.92 -5.59
N PRO A 30 -11.92 11.14 -6.05
CA PRO A 30 -11.63 11.58 -7.42
C PRO A 30 -10.13 11.69 -7.69
N THR A 31 -9.34 12.10 -6.70
CA THR A 31 -7.89 12.19 -6.82
C THR A 31 -7.26 10.80 -6.92
N LEU A 32 -7.73 9.84 -6.11
CA LEU A 32 -7.32 8.44 -6.22
C LEU A 32 -7.61 7.87 -7.62
N TRP A 33 -8.76 8.21 -8.20
CA TRP A 33 -9.09 7.82 -9.58
C TRP A 33 -8.09 8.43 -10.59
N ARG A 34 -7.78 9.73 -10.47
CA ARG A 34 -6.78 10.38 -11.34
C ARG A 34 -5.41 9.75 -11.21
N LEU A 35 -4.97 9.42 -9.99
CA LEU A 35 -3.71 8.72 -9.75
C LEU A 35 -3.68 7.35 -10.46
N THR A 36 -4.80 6.64 -10.44
CA THR A 36 -4.95 5.33 -11.09
C THR A 36 -4.85 5.42 -12.62
N HIS A 37 -5.41 6.48 -13.21
CA HIS A 37 -5.49 6.61 -14.66
C HIS A 37 -4.32 7.36 -15.29
N ASN A 38 -3.75 8.32 -14.58
CA ASN A 38 -2.79 9.27 -15.16
C ASN A 38 -1.38 9.18 -14.55
N PHE A 39 -1.24 8.59 -13.36
CA PHE A 39 0.02 8.61 -12.59
C PHE A 39 0.50 7.20 -12.19
N GLY A 40 -0.07 6.16 -12.80
CA GLY A 40 0.41 4.79 -12.65
C GLY A 40 0.07 4.10 -11.32
N LEU A 41 -0.80 4.67 -10.48
CA LEU A 41 -1.24 4.00 -9.26
C LEU A 41 -1.92 2.66 -9.63
N PRO A 42 -1.55 1.52 -9.00
CA PRO A 42 -2.03 0.20 -9.38
C PRO A 42 -3.55 0.10 -9.39
N LYS A 43 -4.13 -0.58 -10.38
CA LYS A 43 -5.59 -0.71 -10.50
C LYS A 43 -6.18 -1.57 -9.37
N PRO A 44 -7.47 -1.36 -9.03
CA PRO A 44 -8.21 -2.26 -8.15
C PRO A 44 -8.24 -3.70 -8.69
N ILE A 45 -8.24 -4.67 -7.78
CA ILE A 45 -8.34 -6.09 -8.10
C ILE A 45 -9.78 -6.38 -8.60
N PRO A 46 -9.95 -7.01 -9.78
CA PRO A 46 -11.27 -7.38 -10.29
C PRO A 46 -12.03 -8.25 -9.29
N GLY A 47 -13.28 -7.92 -9.01
CA GLY A 47 -14.11 -8.62 -8.02
C GLY A 47 -13.87 -8.22 -6.56
N MET A 48 -12.84 -7.43 -6.25
CA MET A 48 -12.57 -6.94 -4.88
C MET A 48 -12.66 -5.42 -4.83
N LYS A 49 -13.86 -4.91 -4.55
CA LYS A 49 -14.15 -3.48 -4.55
C LYS A 49 -13.24 -2.73 -3.58
N GLY A 50 -12.51 -1.74 -4.11
CA GLY A 50 -11.64 -0.87 -3.33
C GLY A 50 -10.46 -1.58 -2.69
N CYS A 51 -9.99 -2.68 -3.26
CA CYS A 51 -8.77 -3.37 -2.85
C CYS A 51 -7.77 -3.37 -4.02
N ARG A 52 -6.49 -3.13 -3.72
CA ARG A 52 -5.38 -3.13 -4.68
C ARG A 52 -4.29 -4.08 -4.22
N PRO A 53 -3.47 -4.62 -5.15
CA PRO A 53 -2.32 -5.43 -4.77
C PRO A 53 -1.36 -4.59 -3.93
N TYR A 54 -1.06 -5.02 -2.71
CA TYR A 54 -0.21 -4.26 -1.79
C TYR A 54 1.20 -4.08 -2.35
N ALA A 55 1.80 -5.16 -2.88
CA ALA A 55 3.16 -5.12 -3.44
C ALA A 55 3.27 -4.07 -4.55
N ALA A 56 2.33 -4.06 -5.50
CA ALA A 56 2.30 -3.07 -6.57
C ALA A 56 2.13 -1.64 -6.03
N PHE A 57 1.33 -1.44 -4.98
CA PHE A 57 1.16 -0.12 -4.36
C PHE A 57 2.44 0.33 -3.66
N ARG A 58 3.10 -0.57 -2.93
CA ARG A 58 4.38 -0.31 -2.27
C ARG A 58 5.43 0.09 -3.31
N ASP A 59 5.57 -0.67 -4.39
CA ASP A 59 6.56 -0.40 -5.42
C ASP A 59 6.30 0.97 -6.08
N TRP A 60 5.04 1.27 -6.43
CA TRP A 60 4.65 2.60 -6.91
C TRP A 60 4.98 3.70 -5.88
N ALA A 61 4.69 3.47 -4.60
CA ALA A 61 4.95 4.45 -3.55
C ALA A 61 6.46 4.67 -3.31
N VAL A 62 7.30 3.64 -3.48
CA VAL A 62 8.76 3.76 -3.48
C VAL A 62 9.23 4.60 -4.69
N GLU A 63 8.69 4.34 -5.89
CA GLU A 63 9.02 5.11 -7.10
C GLU A 63 8.63 6.59 -6.97
N GLN A 64 7.51 6.89 -6.30
CA GLN A 64 7.09 8.25 -6.01
C GLN A 64 7.88 8.90 -4.84
N GLY A 65 8.80 8.18 -4.20
CA GLY A 65 9.56 8.67 -3.05
C GLY A 65 8.75 8.84 -1.77
N MET A 66 7.57 8.21 -1.68
CA MET A 66 6.66 8.33 -0.53
C MET A 66 7.06 7.42 0.63
N ILE A 67 7.66 6.27 0.33
CA ILE A 67 8.18 5.32 1.32
C ILE A 67 9.58 4.84 0.93
N LYS A 68 10.35 4.37 1.91
CA LYS A 68 11.67 3.78 1.64
C LYS A 68 11.52 2.34 1.10
N PRO A 69 12.45 1.87 0.26
CA PRO A 69 12.52 0.46 -0.12
C PRO A 69 12.57 -0.45 1.13
N GLY A 70 11.74 -1.48 1.17
CA GLY A 70 11.64 -2.40 2.31
C GLY A 70 10.82 -1.90 3.50
N GLN A 71 10.21 -0.72 3.42
CA GLN A 71 9.30 -0.24 4.45
C GLN A 71 7.91 -0.85 4.28
N VAL A 72 7.45 -1.58 5.30
CA VAL A 72 6.08 -2.09 5.37
C VAL A 72 5.17 -0.96 5.86
N ILE A 73 4.19 -0.59 5.03
CA ILE A 73 3.10 0.30 5.37
C ILE A 73 2.10 -0.46 6.27
N PRO A 74 1.84 -0.01 7.52
CA PRO A 74 0.85 -0.60 8.39
C PRO A 74 -0.57 -0.50 7.82
N LEU A 75 -1.33 -1.59 7.94
CA LEU A 75 -2.71 -1.68 7.44
C LEU A 75 -3.79 -1.13 8.38
N GLU A 76 -3.40 -0.63 9.56
CA GLU A 76 -4.31 -0.18 10.62
C GLU A 76 -5.21 0.99 10.22
#